data_AF-E2SAK0-F1
#
_entry.id   AF-E2SAK0-F1
#
_cell.length_a   1.000
_cell.length_b   1.000
_cell.length_c   1.000
_cell.angle_alpha   90.00
_cell.angle_beta   90.00
_cell.angle_gamma   90.00
#
_symmetry.space_group_name_H-M   'P 1'
#
loop_
_entity.id
_entity.type
_entity.pdbx_description
1 polymer ?
#
loop_
_entity_poly.entity_id
_entity_poly.type
_entity_poly.pdbx_seq_one_letter_code
_entity_poly.pdbx_strand_id
1 'polypeptide(L)' 'MFVDGCFWHGCPEHHTQPITNREWWEWKVQRNRDRDANTNELLTRHGWTVIRVWEHEDPAEAADRIELLVRRPD' A
#
# COMPACT_ATOMS: atom_id res chain seq x y z
N MET A 1 6.57 -6.41 -4.53
CA MET A 1 5.17 -5.93 -4.66
C MET A 1 4.46 -6.09 -3.33
N PHE A 2 3.57 -5.18 -2.97
CA PHE A 2 2.76 -5.23 -1.75
C PHE A 2 1.27 -5.20 -2.12
N VAL A 3 0.44 -5.88 -1.33
CA VAL A 3 -1.02 -5.79 -1.37
C VAL A 3 -1.47 -5.16 -0.06
N ASP A 4 -2.05 -3.97 -0.13
CA ASP A 4 -2.37 -3.15 1.03
C ASP A 4 -3.84 -3.32 1.40
N GLY A 5 -4.08 -3.85 2.60
CA GLY A 5 -5.42 -3.86 3.17
C GLY A 5 -5.93 -2.45 3.46
N CYS A 6 -7.13 -2.11 3.02
CA CYS A 6 -7.70 -0.77 3.09
C CYS A 6 -7.78 -0.27 4.53
N PHE A 7 -8.16 -1.15 5.43
CA PHE A 7 -8.24 -0.84 6.85
C PHE A 7 -6.85 -0.57 7.45
N TRP A 8 -5.92 -1.49 7.25
CA TRP A 8 -4.62 -1.50 7.94
C TRP A 8 -3.66 -0.40 7.48
N HIS A 9 -3.74 -0.02 6.21
CA HIS A 9 -2.84 0.95 5.58
C HIS A 9 -3.53 2.30 5.33
N GLY A 10 -4.82 2.41 5.68
CA GLY A 10 -5.59 3.63 5.52
C GLY A 10 -5.77 4.00 4.06
N CYS A 11 -6.49 3.18 3.31
CA CYS A 11 -6.89 3.49 1.94
C CYS A 11 -7.60 4.85 1.85
N PRO A 12 -7.28 5.70 0.87
CA PRO A 12 -7.96 6.99 0.70
C PRO A 12 -9.45 6.87 0.36
N GLU A 13 -9.90 5.74 -0.18
CA GLU A 13 -11.28 5.52 -0.64
C GLU A 13 -12.13 4.72 0.36
N HIS A 14 -11.57 3.63 0.90
CA HIS A 14 -12.33 2.65 1.69
C HIS A 14 -12.01 2.67 3.19
N HIS A 15 -11.02 3.44 3.64
CA HIS A 15 -10.67 3.45 5.05
C HIS A 15 -11.82 4.00 5.91
N THR A 16 -12.23 3.20 6.88
CA THR A 16 -13.25 3.59 7.86
C THR A 16 -12.59 3.69 9.23
N GLN A 17 -12.75 4.85 9.89
CA GLN A 17 -12.20 5.08 11.22
C GLN A 17 -13.06 4.36 12.29
N PRO A 18 -12.48 3.47 13.11
CA PRO A 18 -13.21 2.82 14.19
C PRO A 18 -13.68 3.82 15.25
N ILE A 19 -14.91 3.62 15.74
CA ILE A 19 -15.49 4.46 16.80
C ILE A 19 -14.90 4.08 18.17
N THR A 20 -14.74 2.79 18.45
CA THR A 20 -14.13 2.30 19.69
C THR A 20 -12.61 2.34 19.59
N ASN A 21 -11.94 2.86 20.63
CA ASN A 21 -10.48 3.03 20.68
C ASN A 21 -9.92 3.86 19.52
N ARG A 22 -10.67 4.90 19.11
CA ARG A 22 -10.37 5.75 17.96
C ARG A 22 -8.92 6.26 17.93
N GLU A 23 -8.44 6.84 19.02
CA GLU A 23 -7.09 7.41 19.09
C GLU A 23 -6.01 6.34 18.88
N TRP A 24 -6.21 5.14 19.43
CA TRP A 24 -5.29 4.02 19.24
C TRP A 24 -5.28 3.57 17.78
N TRP A 25 -6.45 3.50 17.13
CA TRP A 25 -6.54 3.11 15.72
C TRP A 25 -5.95 4.16 14.78
N GLU A 26 -6.19 5.45 15.04
CA GLU A 26 -5.53 6.55 14.33
C GLU A 26 -4.01 6.43 14.42
N TRP A 27 -3.47 6.27 15.63
CA TRP A 27 -2.04 6.07 15.85
C TRP A 27 -1.52 4.82 15.12
N LYS A 28 -2.25 3.71 15.20
CA LYS A 28 -1.84 2.43 14.61
C LYS A 28 -1.78 2.49 13.10
N VAL A 29 -2.79 3.07 12.45
CA VAL A 29 -2.85 3.24 10.99
C VAL A 29 -1.78 4.23 10.54
N GLN A 30 -1.59 5.34 11.26
CA GLN A 30 -0.51 6.28 10.95
C GLN A 30 0.87 5.61 11.01
N ARG A 31 1.15 4.84 12.07
CA ARG A 31 2.40 4.09 12.21
C ARG A 31 2.60 3.05 11.09
N ASN A 32 1.53 2.49 10.55
CA ASN A 32 1.62 1.60 9.40
C ASN A 32 2.00 2.38 8.14
N ARG A 33 1.35 3.52 7.86
CA ARG A 33 1.70 4.41 6.74
C ARG A 33 3.13 4.91 6.80
N ASP A 34 3.60 5.30 7.99
CA ASP A 34 4.99 5.74 8.18
C ASP A 34 5.98 4.61 7.86
N ARG A 35 5.64 3.37 8.26
CA ARG A 35 6.44 2.18 7.92
C ARG A 35 6.44 1.93 6.42
N ASP A 36 5.28 2.02 5.76
CA ASP A 36 5.17 1.84 4.32
C ASP A 36 6.03 2.84 3.56
N ALA A 37 5.99 4.12 3.96
CA ALA A 37 6.83 5.16 3.37
C ALA A 37 8.33 4.86 3.53
N ASN A 38 8.76 4.50 4.73
CA ASN A 38 10.16 4.12 4.99
C ASN A 38 10.59 2.87 4.18
N THR A 39 9.74 1.86 4.09
CA THR A 39 10.01 0.66 3.28
C THR A 39 10.10 1.00 1.79
N ASN A 40 9.21 1.85 1.28
CA ASN A 40 9.25 2.30 -0.11
C ASN A 40 10.55 3.05 -0.41
N GLU A 41 10.96 3.96 0.48
CA GLU A 41 12.20 4.74 0.35
C GLU A 41 13.43 3.83 0.34
N LEU A 42 13.51 2.89 1.29
CA LEU A 42 14.63 1.96 1.39
C LEU A 42 14.75 1.08 0.14
N LEU A 43 13.64 0.48 -0.31
CA LEU A 43 13.63 -0.38 -1.49
C LEU A 43 14.02 0.41 -2.75
N THR A 44 13.46 1.61 -2.93
CA THR A 44 13.79 2.47 -4.07
C THR A 44 15.27 2.86 -4.06
N ARG A 45 15.83 3.21 -2.89
CA ARG A 45 17.27 3.52 -2.74
C ARG A 45 18.17 2.33 -3.12
N HIS A 46 17.70 1.11 -2.94
CA HIS A 46 18.40 -0.11 -3.33
C HIS A 46 18.12 -0.56 -4.76
N GLY A 47 17.49 0.28 -5.58
CA GLY A 47 17.23 0.00 -7.00
C GLY A 47 16.03 -0.91 -7.26
N TRP A 48 15.17 -1.13 -6.26
CA TRP A 48 13.94 -1.90 -6.46
C TRP A 48 12.81 -1.01 -6.99
N THR A 49 12.10 -1.50 -8.00
CA THR A 49 10.80 -0.95 -8.39
C THR A 49 9.74 -1.35 -7.36
N VAL A 50 9.21 -0.37 -6.62
CA VAL A 50 8.16 -0.61 -5.63
C VAL A 50 6.80 -0.49 -6.29
N ILE A 51 6.03 -1.59 -6.24
CA ILE A 51 4.65 -1.64 -6.72
C ILE A 51 3.75 -2.00 -5.54
N ARG A 52 2.70 -1.21 -5.32
CA ARG A 52 1.68 -1.42 -4.29
C ARG A 52 0.31 -1.41 -4.95
N VAL A 53 -0.55 -2.33 -4.52
CA VAL A 53 -1.95 -2.43 -4.96
C VAL A 53 -2.84 -2.50 -3.73
N TRP A 54 -4.01 -1.89 -3.77
CA TRP A 54 -4.97 -1.97 -2.67
C TRP A 54 -5.79 -3.26 -2.76
N GLU A 55 -6.23 -3.78 -1.61
CA GLU A 55 -7.06 -5.00 -1.55
C GLU A 55 -8.40 -4.88 -2.29
N HIS A 56 -8.87 -3.65 -2.54
CA HIS A 56 -10.14 -3.38 -3.22
C HIS A 56 -9.99 -3.26 -4.74
N GLU A 57 -8.76 -3.24 -5.26
CA GLU A 57 -8.54 -3.22 -6.70
C GLU A 57 -8.94 -4.57 -7.31
N ASP A 58 -9.47 -4.54 -8.54
CA ASP A 58 -9.72 -5.78 -9.27
C ASP A 58 -8.38 -6.53 -9.48
N PRO A 59 -8.29 -7.81 -9.10
CA PRO A 59 -7.03 -8.54 -9.14
C PRO A 59 -6.50 -8.77 -10.56
N ALA A 60 -7.37 -8.85 -11.59
CA ALA A 60 -6.93 -8.97 -12.97
C ALA A 60 -6.35 -7.64 -13.48
N GLU A 61 -7.04 -6.52 -13.23
CA GLU A 61 -6.53 -5.20 -13.62
C GLU A 61 -5.21 -4.86 -12.91
N ALA A 62 -5.10 -5.20 -11.62
CA ALA A 62 -3.87 -5.04 -10.86
C ALA A 62 -2.72 -5.86 -11.46
N ALA A 63 -2.98 -7.12 -11.81
CA ALA A 63 -1.99 -8.01 -12.42
C ALA A 63 -1.53 -7.50 -13.79
N ASP A 64 -2.44 -7.06 -14.66
CA ASP A 64 -2.12 -6.50 -15.98
C ASP A 64 -1.21 -5.27 -15.85
N ARG A 65 -1.51 -4.37 -14.91
CA ARG A 65 -0.68 -3.19 -14.64
C ARG A 65 0.72 -3.59 -14.13
N ILE A 66 0.81 -4.59 -13.25
CA ILE A 66 2.09 -5.10 -12.75
C ILE A 66 2.90 -5.72 -13.89
N GLU A 67 2.28 -6.55 -14.74
CA GLU A 67 2.94 -7.16 -15.89
C GLU A 67 3.51 -6.09 -16.82
N LEU A 68 2.73 -5.05 -17.14
CA LEU A 68 3.18 -3.94 -17.97
C LEU A 68 4.39 -3.22 -17.35
N LEU A 69 4.42 -3.03 -16.03
CA LEU A 69 5.53 -2.36 -15.35
C LEU A 69 6.81 -3.21 -15.32
N VAL A 70 6.67 -4.53 -15.13
CA VAL A 70 7.82 -5.44 -15.02
C VAL A 70 8.40 -5.80 -16.39
N ARG A 71 7.59 -5.81 -17.46
CA ARG A 71 8.03 -6.16 -18.81
C ARG A 71 8.56 -5.00 -19.65
N ARG A 72 8.53 -3.75 -19.16
CA ARG A 72 9.12 -2.61 -19.89
C ARG A 72 10.63 -2.87 -20.09
N PRO A 73 11.13 -2.90 -21.35
CA PRO A 73 12.57 -2.94 -21.58
C PRO A 73 13.18 -1.62 -21.11
N ASP A 74 14.32 -1.71 -20.40
CA ASP A 74 15.14 -0.58 -19.99
C ASP A 74 15.58 0.30 -21.19
#